data_AF-A0AA42LSB1-F1
#
_entry.id   AF-A0AA42LSB1-F1
#
_cell.length_a   1.000
_cell.length_b   1.000
_cell.length_c   1.000
_cell.angle_alpha   90.00
_cell.angle_beta   90.00
_cell.angle_gamma   90.00
#
_symmetry.space_group_name_H-M   'P 1'
#
loop_
_entity.id
_entity.type
_entity.pdbx_description
1 polymer ?
#
loop_
_entity_poly.entity_id
_entity_poly.type
_entity_poly.pdbx_seq_one_letter_code
_entity_poly.pdbx_strand_id
1 'polypeptide(L)'
;MKQANDAVLVSPPNLERHNPDPNYLRQLLDEAGLSQQEAARRLGVSVRMMRYYLAEDDGKPAPYLVQFGLEALAAAGRKSQS
;
A
#
# COMPACT_ATOMS: atom_id res chain seq x y z
N MET A 1 -31.94 -9.31 7.03
CA MET A 1 -30.80 -8.50 7.51
C MET A 1 -29.51 -9.28 7.26
N LYS A 2 -28.83 -9.03 6.13
CA LYS A 2 -27.45 -9.44 5.87
C LYS A 2 -26.83 -8.28 5.10
N GLN A 3 -26.09 -7.42 5.79
CA GLN A 3 -25.23 -6.45 5.12
C GLN A 3 -24.25 -7.26 4.28
N ALA A 4 -24.33 -7.11 2.95
CA ALA A 4 -23.31 -7.60 2.04
C ALA A 4 -22.05 -6.82 2.39
N ASN A 5 -21.09 -7.52 2.99
CA ASN A 5 -19.80 -6.95 3.32
C ASN A 5 -19.16 -6.55 1.99
N ASP A 6 -18.99 -5.25 1.78
CA ASP A 6 -18.39 -4.63 0.61
C ASP A 6 -16.87 -4.90 0.63
N ALA A 7 -16.52 -6.18 0.66
CA ALA A 7 -15.18 -6.67 0.85
C ALA A 7 -14.33 -6.09 -0.27
N VAL A 8 -13.40 -5.22 0.12
CA VAL A 8 -12.30 -4.79 -0.72
C VAL A 8 -11.75 -6.06 -1.37
N LEU A 9 -11.79 -6.13 -2.71
CA LEU A 9 -11.23 -7.24 -3.48
C LEU A 9 -9.70 -7.17 -3.40
N VAL A 10 -9.14 -7.19 -2.20
CA VAL A 10 -7.72 -7.43 -2.00
C VAL A 10 -7.57 -8.93 -2.18
N SER A 11 -6.69 -9.33 -3.10
CA SER A 11 -6.29 -10.72 -3.21
C SER A 11 -5.87 -11.24 -1.83
N PRO A 12 -6.10 -12.51 -1.49
CA PRO A 12 -5.62 -13.06 -0.23
C PRO A 12 -4.12 -12.79 -0.09
N PRO A 13 -3.64 -12.45 1.13
CA PRO A 13 -2.23 -12.21 1.35
C PRO A 13 -1.40 -13.41 0.86
N ASN A 14 -0.44 -13.16 -0.03
CA ASN A 14 0.48 -14.15 -0.57
C ASN A 14 1.91 -13.63 -0.51
N LEU A 15 2.72 -14.21 0.39
CA LEU A 15 4.12 -13.86 0.59
C LEU A 15 5.00 -14.13 -0.64
N GLU A 16 4.65 -15.09 -1.50
CA GLU A 16 5.38 -15.37 -2.73
C GLU A 16 5.29 -14.22 -3.75
N ARG A 17 4.35 -13.29 -3.54
CA ARG A 17 4.18 -12.07 -4.35
C ARG A 17 4.83 -10.84 -3.72
N HIS A 18 5.69 -11.02 -2.72
CA HIS A 18 6.44 -9.91 -2.11
C HIS A 18 7.36 -9.27 -3.16
N ASN A 19 7.03 -8.04 -3.52
CA ASN A 19 7.79 -7.15 -4.38
C ASN A 19 8.15 -5.88 -3.60
N PRO A 20 9.34 -5.81 -2.98
CA PRO A 20 9.79 -4.65 -2.23
C PRO A 20 10.30 -3.50 -3.11
N ASP A 21 10.14 -3.55 -4.44
CA ASP A 21 10.61 -2.52 -5.37
C ASP A 21 9.98 -1.14 -5.05
N PRO A 22 10.79 -0.12 -4.71
CA PRO A 22 10.31 1.23 -4.43
C PRO A 22 9.42 1.82 -5.54
N ASN A 23 9.69 1.53 -6.81
CA ASN A 23 8.89 2.03 -7.94
C ASN A 23 7.48 1.45 -7.92
N TYR A 24 7.37 0.15 -7.64
CA TYR A 24 6.08 -0.51 -7.49
C TYR A 24 5.28 0.11 -6.33
N LEU A 25 5.93 0.34 -5.19
CA LEU A 25 5.27 0.95 -4.03
C LEU A 25 4.82 2.39 -4.27
N ARG A 26 5.59 3.18 -5.04
CA ARG A 26 5.19 4.54 -5.45
C ARG A 26 3.98 4.51 -6.39
N GLN A 27 3.96 3.60 -7.36
CA GLN A 27 2.79 3.42 -8.23
C GLN A 27 1.53 3.12 -7.40
N LEU A 28 1.62 2.28 -6.37
CA LEU A 28 0.48 2.01 -5.48
C LEU A 28 0.00 3.26 -4.72
N LEU A 29 0.92 4.14 -4.31
CA LEU A 29 0.54 5.42 -3.67
C LEU A 29 -0.20 6.35 -4.64
N ASP A 30 0.29 6.43 -5.87
CA ASP A 30 -0.33 7.23 -6.93
C ASP A 30 -1.73 6.71 -7.24
N GLU A 31 -1.89 5.38 -7.38
CA GLU A 31 -3.19 4.72 -7.57
C GLU A 31 -4.14 4.93 -6.39
N ALA A 32 -3.60 5.01 -5.17
CA ALA A 32 -4.38 5.29 -3.96
C ALA A 32 -4.74 6.79 -3.83
N GLY A 33 -4.10 7.67 -4.59
CA GLY A 33 -4.22 9.12 -4.44
C GLY A 33 -3.73 9.64 -3.08
N LEU A 34 -2.74 8.97 -2.48
CA LEU A 34 -2.27 9.28 -1.13
C LEU A 34 -0.86 9.87 -1.15
N SER A 35 -0.64 10.87 -0.28
CA SER A 35 0.72 11.28 0.05
C SER A 35 1.44 10.20 0.88
N GLN A 36 2.77 10.21 0.85
CA GLN A 36 3.58 9.32 1.69
C GLN A 36 3.26 9.46 3.18
N GLN A 37 2.97 10.69 3.65
CA GLN A 37 2.62 10.95 5.04
C GLN A 37 1.29 10.31 5.42
N GLU A 38 0.26 10.44 4.57
CA GLU A 38 -1.05 9.87 4.84
C GLU A 38 -1.01 8.34 4.76
N ALA A 39 -0.27 7.77 3.81
CA ALA A 39 -0.07 6.33 3.74
C ALA A 39 0.66 5.80 4.99
N ALA A 40 1.72 6.48 5.45
CA ALA A 40 2.43 6.11 6.67
C ALA A 40 1.48 6.11 7.89
N ARG A 41 0.64 7.14 8.02
CA ARG A 41 -0.37 7.27 9.08
C ARG A 41 -1.37 6.11 9.03
N ARG A 42 -1.91 5.78 7.85
CA ARG A 42 -2.89 4.68 7.68
C ARG A 42 -2.28 3.30 7.97
N LEU A 43 -1.02 3.10 7.63
CA LEU A 43 -0.31 1.84 7.81
C LEU A 43 0.37 1.71 9.18
N GLY A 44 0.30 2.72 10.03
CA GLY A 44 0.90 2.69 11.37
C GLY A 44 2.43 2.66 11.36
N VAL A 45 3.07 3.14 10.30
CA VAL A 45 4.54 3.26 10.21
C VAL A 45 4.96 4.72 10.30
N SER A 46 6.20 4.99 10.72
CA SER A 46 6.70 6.36 10.71
C SER A 46 6.86 6.88 9.28
N VAL A 47 6.66 8.18 9.07
CA VAL A 47 6.91 8.84 7.78
C VAL A 47 8.36 8.65 7.32
N ARG A 48 9.31 8.57 8.26
CA ARG A 48 10.72 8.27 7.96
C ARG A 48 10.87 6.88 7.34
N MET A 49 10.22 5.87 7.89
CA MET A 49 10.27 4.51 7.33
C MET A 49 9.60 4.45 5.97
N MET A 50 8.47 5.13 5.78
CA MET A 50 7.83 5.22 4.46
C MET A 50 8.78 5.82 3.42
N ARG A 51 9.51 6.89 3.74
CA ARG A 51 10.53 7.45 2.83
C ARG A 51 11.64 6.43 2.51
N TYR A 52 12.09 5.64 3.48
CA TYR A 52 13.09 4.61 3.23
C TYR A 52 12.59 3.48 2.32
N TYR A 53 11.31 3.11 2.44
CA TYR A 53 10.69 2.11 1.57
C TYR A 53 10.52 2.59 0.13
N LEU A 54 10.42 3.91 -0.06
CA LEU A 54 10.20 4.54 -1.36
C LEU A 54 11.46 5.17 -1.93
N ALA A 55 12.63 4.97 -1.33
CA ALA A 55 13.90 5.49 -1.84
C ALA A 55 14.49 4.50 -2.85
N GLU A 56 14.95 5.00 -4.01
CA GLU A 56 15.65 4.19 -5.03
C GLU A 56 17.04 3.75 -4.54
N ASP A 57 17.81 4.72 -4.02
CA ASP A 57 19.15 4.50 -3.50
C ASP A 57 19.16 4.50 -1.96
N ASP A 58 19.97 3.63 -1.36
CA ASP A 58 20.13 3.49 0.10
C ASP A 58 18.82 3.30 0.89
N GLY A 59 17.77 2.85 0.20
CA GLY A 59 16.48 2.51 0.78
C GLY A 59 16.51 1.25 1.66
N LYS A 60 15.37 0.97 2.28
CA LYS A 60 15.15 -0.32 2.97
C LYS A 60 14.05 -1.08 2.24
N PRO A 61 14.18 -2.40 2.05
CA PRO A 61 13.09 -3.18 1.48
C PRO A 61 11.87 -3.09 2.41
N ALA A 62 10.71 -2.75 1.84
CA ALA A 62 9.47 -2.73 2.58
C ALA A 62 9.10 -4.16 3.03
N PRO A 63 8.71 -4.37 4.31
CA PRO A 63 8.10 -5.62 4.72
C PRO A 63 6.83 -5.90 3.90
N TYR A 64 6.52 -7.17 3.67
CA TYR A 64 5.32 -7.56 2.90
C TYR A 64 4.02 -6.91 3.41
N LEU A 65 3.89 -6.74 4.73
CA LEU A 65 2.73 -6.07 5.33
C LEU A 65 2.54 -4.63 4.84
N VAL A 66 3.64 -3.92 4.57
CA VAL A 66 3.58 -2.54 4.02
C VAL A 66 3.14 -2.58 2.56
N GLN A 67 3.70 -3.48 1.75
CA GLN A 67 3.25 -3.68 0.36
C GLN A 67 1.76 -4.02 0.31
N PHE A 68 1.33 -5.05 1.04
CA PHE A 68 -0.07 -5.49 1.08
C PHE A 68 -1.01 -4.36 1.52
N GLY A 69 -0.60 -3.57 2.51
CA GLY A 69 -1.34 -2.39 2.94
C GLY A 69 -1.49 -1.34 1.84
N LEU A 70 -0.43 -1.07 1.07
CA LEU A 70 -0.47 -0.16 -0.07
C LEU A 70 -1.36 -0.70 -1.20
N GLU A 71 -1.28 -2.00 -1.51
CA GLU A 71 -2.14 -2.66 -2.49
C GLU A 71 -3.63 -2.53 -2.12
N ALA A 72 -3.97 -2.71 -0.84
CA ALA A 72 -5.32 -2.55 -0.33
C ALA A 72 -5.81 -1.09 -0.43
N LEU A 73 -4.95 -0.13 -0.09
CA LEU A 73 -5.27 1.31 -0.22
C LEU A 73 -5.46 1.72 -1.68
N ALA A 74 -4.62 1.22 -2.59
CA ALA A 74 -4.75 1.46 -4.04
C ALA A 74 -6.05 0.87 -4.59
N ALA A 75 -6.40 -0.36 -4.19
CA ALA A 75 -7.67 -0.98 -4.56
C ALA A 75 -8.89 -0.19 -4.06
N ALA A 76 -8.83 0.38 -2.85
CA ALA A 76 -9.88 1.23 -2.32
C ALA A 76 -9.97 2.61 -3.02
N GLY A 77 -8.82 3.20 -3.39
CA GLY A 77 -8.74 4.45 -4.14
C GLY A 77 -9.41 4.35 -5.51
N ARG A 78 -9.12 3.26 -6.26
CA ARG A 78 -9.75 2.99 -7.56
C ARG A 78 -11.28 2.88 -7.49
N LYS A 79 -11.82 2.23 -6.46
CA LYS A 79 -13.27 2.11 -6.27
C LYS A 79 -13.95 3.46 -6.06
N SER A 80 -13.27 4.45 -5.48
CA SER A 80 -13.83 5.78 -5.23
C SER A 80 -13.90 6.66 -6.49
N GLN A 81 -13.27 6.23 -7.59
CA GLN A 81 -13.22 7.00 -8.85
C GLN A 81 -14.06 6.38 -9.98
N SER A 82 -14.78 5.28 -9.71
CA SER A 82 -15.73 4.63 -10.63
C SER A 82 -17.17 4.93 -10.21
#